data_AF-A0AAJ6MKF2-F1
#
_entry.id   AF-A0AAJ6MKF2-F1
#
_cell.length_a   1.000
_cell.length_b   1.000
_cell.length_c   1.000
_cell.angle_alpha   90.00
_cell.angle_beta   90.00
_cell.angle_gamma   90.00
#
_symmetry.space_group_name_H-M   'P 1'
#
loop_
_entity.id
_entity.type
_entity.pdbx_description
1 polymer ?
#
loop_
_entity_poly.entity_id
_entity_poly.type
_entity_poly.pdbx_seq_one_letter_code
_entity_poly.pdbx_strand_id
1 'polypeptide(L)'
;MRTGYRNPPAGGRFKKGQSGNPRGRPRQASRKTSPAHLFRKVANEDVAIELEGAQVMMTRWEAVLRQIHTLALNKDAGAARLLHQIRTQYPGSAAPGDKFIMVFSDEDMKL
;
A
#
# COMPACT_ATOMS: atom_id res chain seq x y z
N MET A 1 -5.67 55.71 4.42
CA MET A 1 -6.48 54.83 3.54
C MET A 1 -6.83 53.56 4.31
N ARG A 2 -8.12 53.21 4.44
CA ARG A 2 -8.57 52.06 5.23
C ARG A 2 -8.23 50.74 4.51
N THR A 3 -7.35 49.95 5.13
CA THR A 3 -7.18 48.52 4.86
C THR A 3 -8.42 47.78 5.39
N GLY A 4 -8.93 46.83 4.61
CA GLY A 4 -10.18 46.14 4.93
C GLY A 4 -10.39 44.90 4.07
N TYR A 5 -11.52 44.23 4.25
CA TYR A 5 -11.87 43.03 3.47
C TYR A 5 -11.77 43.31 1.96
N ARG A 6 -11.06 42.44 1.23
CA ARG A 6 -10.74 42.58 -0.21
C ARG A 6 -9.94 43.82 -0.61
N ASN A 7 -9.42 44.61 0.33
CA ASN A 7 -8.57 45.76 0.06
C ASN A 7 -7.19 45.64 0.76
N PRO A 8 -6.31 44.74 0.28
CA PRO A 8 -4.98 44.58 0.87
C PRO A 8 -4.12 45.84 0.65
N PRO A 9 -3.23 46.20 1.60
CA PRO A 9 -2.37 47.37 1.48
C PRO A 9 -1.46 47.29 0.26
N ALA A 10 -1.28 48.42 -0.44
CA ALA A 10 -0.56 48.47 -1.72
C ALA A 10 0.88 47.95 -1.63
N GLY A 11 1.59 48.20 -0.53
CA GLY A 11 2.97 47.74 -0.33
C GLY A 11 3.15 46.22 -0.24
N GLY A 12 2.09 45.47 0.09
CA GLY A 12 2.13 44.01 0.20
C GLY A 12 1.52 43.27 -1.00
N ARG A 13 1.04 43.99 -2.02
CA ARG A 13 0.45 43.37 -3.21
C ARG A 13 1.55 42.79 -4.10
N PHE A 14 1.32 41.60 -4.62
CA PHE A 14 2.19 41.08 -5.69
C PHE A 14 2.10 41.98 -6.92
N LYS A 15 3.25 42.21 -7.57
CA LYS A 15 3.29 42.97 -8.83
C LYS A 15 2.67 42.14 -9.94
N LYS A 16 1.78 42.75 -10.74
CA LYS A 16 1.18 42.10 -11.91
C LYS A 16 2.30 41.59 -12.84
N GLY A 17 2.24 40.31 -13.21
CA GLY A 17 3.26 39.65 -14.04
C GLY A 17 4.44 39.06 -13.26
N GLN A 18 4.49 39.23 -11.93
CA GLN A 18 5.53 38.66 -11.08
C GLN A 18 4.91 37.65 -10.10
N SER A 19 5.29 36.38 -10.23
CA SER A 19 4.95 35.37 -9.22
C SER A 19 5.57 35.74 -7.87
N GLY A 20 4.81 35.63 -6.79
CA GLY A 20 5.31 35.77 -5.41
C GLY A 20 6.34 34.70 -5.03
N ASN A 21 6.47 33.64 -5.84
CA ASN A 21 7.54 32.66 -5.78
C ASN A 21 8.33 32.69 -7.10
N PRO A 22 9.41 33.50 -7.19
CA PRO A 22 10.24 33.61 -8.40
C PRO A 22 10.94 32.31 -8.80
N ARG A 23 11.21 31.43 -7.83
CA ARG A 23 11.82 30.11 -8.08
C ARG A 23 10.80 29.09 -8.61
N GLY A 24 9.52 29.47 -8.62
CA GLY A 24 8.42 28.57 -8.96
C GLY A 24 8.32 27.40 -7.98
N ARG A 25 7.45 26.44 -8.31
CA ARG A 25 7.47 25.14 -7.64
C ARG A 25 8.84 24.50 -7.92
N PRO A 26 9.58 24.03 -6.89
CA PRO A 26 10.81 23.28 -7.14
C PRO A 26 10.53 22.16 -8.14
N ARG A 27 11.35 22.06 -9.20
CA ARG A 27 11.28 20.90 -10.10
C ARG A 27 11.41 19.67 -9.20
N GLN A 28 10.49 18.72 -9.34
CA GLN A 28 10.67 17.43 -8.67
C GLN A 28 12.05 16.95 -9.10
N ALA A 29 12.99 16.88 -8.17
CA ALA A 29 14.23 16.17 -8.39
C ALA A 29 13.80 14.81 -8.93
N SER A 30 14.38 14.36 -10.04
CA SER A 30 14.18 13.00 -10.51
C SER A 30 14.38 12.12 -9.29
N ARG A 31 13.29 11.55 -8.76
CA ARG A 31 13.38 10.70 -7.57
C ARG A 31 14.34 9.63 -8.01
N LYS A 32 15.55 9.60 -7.44
CA LYS A 32 16.49 8.52 -7.72
C LYS A 32 15.69 7.26 -7.49
N THR A 33 15.47 6.48 -8.56
CA THR A 33 14.62 5.32 -8.53
C THR A 33 15.28 4.31 -7.60
N SER A 34 14.93 4.36 -6.32
CA SER A 34 15.53 3.47 -5.33
C SER A 34 15.05 2.04 -5.61
N PRO A 35 15.83 1.02 -5.23
CA PRO A 35 15.36 -0.37 -5.33
C PRO A 35 14.00 -0.58 -4.63
N ALA A 36 13.78 0.08 -3.49
CA ALA A 36 12.50 0.04 -2.78
C ALA A 36 11.34 0.72 -3.55
N HIS A 37 11.62 1.70 -4.40
CA HIS A 37 10.61 2.30 -5.28
C HIS A 37 10.25 1.35 -6.42
N LEU A 38 11.24 0.73 -7.07
CA LEU A 38 11.01 -0.27 -8.11
C LEU A 38 10.23 -1.48 -7.58
N PHE A 39 10.65 -2.00 -6.42
CA PHE A 39 9.96 -3.10 -5.76
C PHE A 39 8.47 -2.80 -5.57
N ARG A 40 8.15 -1.67 -4.92
CA ARG A 40 6.75 -1.27 -4.70
C ARG A 40 5.99 -1.05 -6.00
N LYS A 41 6.63 -0.46 -7.02
CA LYS A 41 6.01 -0.25 -8.32
C LYS A 41 5.61 -1.60 -8.94
N VAL A 42 6.55 -2.52 -9.08
CA VAL A 42 6.32 -3.84 -9.71
C VAL A 42 5.33 -4.69 -8.90
N ALA A 43 5.41 -4.62 -7.56
CA ALA A 43 4.52 -5.31 -6.65
C ALA A 43 3.05 -4.84 -6.79
N ASN A 44 2.84 -3.56 -7.06
CA ASN A 44 1.52 -2.93 -7.19
C ASN A 44 0.97 -2.93 -8.63
N GLU A 45 1.69 -3.50 -9.59
CA GLU A 45 1.16 -3.66 -10.95
C GLU A 45 0.13 -4.80 -10.97
N ASP A 46 -0.96 -4.58 -11.69
CA ASP A 46 -2.04 -5.56 -11.82
C ASP A 46 -1.68 -6.66 -12.82
N VAL A 47 -2.09 -7.88 -12.50
CA VAL A 47 -1.96 -9.08 -13.34
C VAL A 47 -3.27 -9.83 -13.38
N ALA A 48 -3.57 -10.40 -14.55
CA ALA A 48 -4.69 -11.32 -14.72
C ALA A 48 -4.26 -12.72 -14.24
N ILE A 49 -4.98 -13.27 -13.27
CA ILE A 49 -4.79 -14.63 -12.78
C ILE A 49 -6.12 -15.39 -12.95
N GLU A 50 -6.05 -16.61 -13.43
CA GLU A 50 -7.21 -17.49 -13.51
C GLU A 50 -7.45 -18.14 -12.14
N LEU A 51 -8.62 -17.89 -11.57
CA LEU A 51 -9.09 -18.49 -10.32
C LEU A 51 -10.45 -19.12 -10.58
N GLU A 52 -10.57 -20.42 -10.29
CA GLU A 52 -11.85 -21.16 -10.39
C GLU A 52 -12.53 -21.01 -11.78
N GLY A 53 -11.74 -20.90 -12.85
CA GLY A 53 -12.21 -20.75 -14.22
C GLY A 53 -12.61 -19.31 -14.62
N ALA A 54 -12.42 -18.33 -13.73
CA ALA A 54 -12.63 -16.91 -14.02
C ALA A 54 -11.30 -16.14 -13.97
N GLN A 55 -11.12 -15.17 -14.86
CA GLN A 55 -9.98 -14.26 -14.79
C GLN A 55 -10.25 -13.15 -13.77
N VAL A 56 -9.37 -13.05 -12.77
CA VAL A 56 -9.41 -12.02 -11.74
C VAL A 56 -8.16 -11.15 -11.86
N MET A 57 -8.36 -9.83 -11.92
CA MET A 57 -7.27 -8.86 -11.86
C MET A 57 -6.89 -8.62 -10.41
N MET A 58 -5.61 -8.76 -10.08
CA MET A 58 -5.07 -8.43 -8.76
C MET A 58 -3.63 -7.96 -8.87
N THR A 59 -3.12 -7.33 -7.81
CA THR A 59 -1.71 -6.92 -7.78
C THR A 59 -0.79 -8.14 -7.79
N ARG A 60 0.41 -8.00 -8.36
CA ARG A 60 1.43 -9.07 -8.29
C ARG A 60 1.73 -9.49 -6.86
N TRP A 61 1.76 -8.53 -5.94
CA TRP A 61 2.00 -8.81 -4.53
C TRP A 61 0.94 -9.72 -3.93
N GLU A 62 -0.33 -9.43 -4.21
CA GLU A 62 -1.44 -10.26 -3.76
C GLU A 62 -1.37 -11.67 -4.35
N ALA A 63 -1.10 -11.79 -5.66
CA ALA A 63 -0.96 -13.08 -6.33
C ALA A 63 0.16 -13.93 -5.71
N VAL A 64 1.31 -13.33 -5.43
CA VAL A 64 2.45 -14.02 -4.78
C VAL A 64 2.07 -14.49 -3.38
N LEU A 65 1.43 -13.64 -2.57
CA LEU A 65 1.00 -14.04 -1.22
C LEU A 65 0.03 -15.22 -1.25
N ARG A 66 -0.96 -15.19 -2.15
CA ARG A 66 -1.90 -16.30 -2.36
C ARG A 66 -1.16 -17.59 -2.74
N GLN A 67 -0.20 -17.50 -3.66
CA GLN A 67 0.59 -18.66 -4.08
C GLN A 67 1.42 -19.25 -2.92
N ILE A 68 2.03 -18.41 -2.08
CA ILE A 68 2.78 -18.88 -0.92
C ILE A 68 1.85 -19.62 0.05
N HIS A 69 0.64 -19.10 0.29
CA HIS A 69 -0.39 -19.81 1.08
C HIS A 69 -0.72 -21.18 0.48
N THR A 70 -0.98 -21.27 -0.82
CA THR A 70 -1.26 -22.54 -1.51
C THR A 70 -0.12 -23.53 -1.38
N LEU A 71 1.14 -23.10 -1.54
CA LEU A 71 2.30 -23.97 -1.37
C LEU A 71 2.45 -24.48 0.07
N ALA A 72 2.25 -23.61 1.06
CA ALA A 72 2.31 -24.00 2.46
C ALA A 72 1.21 -25.02 2.82
N LEU A 73 -0.02 -24.84 2.30
CA LEU A 73 -1.11 -25.82 2.44
C LEU A 73 -0.75 -27.17 1.80
N ASN A 74 0.02 -27.15 0.73
CA ASN A 74 0.55 -28.34 0.05
C ASN A 74 1.80 -28.93 0.70
N LYS A 75 2.01 -28.70 2.01
CA LYS A 75 3.11 -29.26 2.83
C LYS A 75 4.51 -28.81 2.43
N ASP A 76 4.65 -27.69 1.72
CA ASP A 76 5.95 -27.08 1.48
C ASP A 76 6.47 -26.39 2.75
N ALA A 77 7.51 -26.98 3.37
CA ALA A 77 8.10 -26.47 4.61
C ALA A 77 8.79 -25.10 4.43
N GLY A 78 9.28 -24.80 3.23
CA GLY A 78 9.90 -23.51 2.91
C GLY A 78 8.86 -22.39 2.86
N ALA A 79 7.74 -22.63 2.17
CA ALA A 79 6.62 -21.71 2.12
C ALA A 79 6.00 -21.48 3.51
N ALA A 80 5.85 -22.54 4.31
CA ALA A 80 5.35 -22.43 5.68
C ALA A 80 6.25 -21.55 6.56
N ARG A 81 7.58 -21.71 6.47
CA ARG A 81 8.55 -20.86 7.17
C ARG A 81 8.50 -19.41 6.70
N LEU A 82 8.40 -19.18 5.39
CA LEU A 82 8.30 -17.84 4.82
C LEU A 82 7.03 -17.13 5.30
N LEU A 83 5.87 -17.80 5.30
CA LEU A 83 4.64 -17.23 5.85
C LEU A 83 4.78 -16.88 7.32
N HIS A 84 5.42 -17.77 8.11
CA HIS A 84 5.65 -17.50 9.52
C HIS A 84 6.50 -16.23 9.73
N GLN A 85 7.55 -16.05 8.92
CA GLN A 85 8.39 -14.84 8.94
C GLN A 85 7.62 -13.58 8.51
N ILE A 86 6.81 -13.67 7.46
CA ILE A 86 5.97 -12.54 7.02
C ILE A 86 4.99 -12.15 8.13
N ARG A 87 4.34 -13.13 8.78
CA ARG A 87 3.41 -12.91 9.88
C ARG A 87 4.07 -12.23 11.08
N THR A 88 5.29 -12.62 11.43
CA THR A 88 6.01 -12.03 12.58
C THR A 88 6.51 -10.63 12.28
N GLN A 89 6.93 -10.35 11.05
CA GLN A 89 7.42 -9.04 10.63
C GLN A 89 6.29 -8.02 10.44
N TYR A 90 5.12 -8.47 9.99
CA TYR A 90 3.94 -7.64 9.80
C TYR A 90 2.79 -8.17 10.66
N PRO A 91 2.83 -7.94 12.00
CA PRO A 91 1.72 -8.28 12.87
C PRO A 91 0.55 -7.35 12.55
N GLY A 92 -0.31 -7.76 11.62
CA GLY A 92 -1.60 -7.12 11.41
C GLY A 92 -2.52 -7.52 12.55
N SER A 93 -3.04 -6.56 13.31
CA SER A 93 -4.34 -6.79 13.95
C SER A 93 -5.33 -7.01 12.82
N ALA A 94 -6.13 -8.08 12.88
CA ALA A 94 -7.19 -8.26 11.88
C ALA A 94 -8.02 -6.97 11.83
N ALA A 95 -8.33 -6.49 10.63
CA ALA A 95 -9.11 -5.28 10.52
C ALA A 95 -10.48 -5.50 11.19
N PRO A 96 -11.12 -4.49 11.78
CA PRO A 96 -12.46 -4.64 12.33
C PRO A 96 -13.40 -5.18 11.23
N GLY A 97 -13.83 -6.45 11.35
CA GLY A 97 -14.68 -7.13 10.36
C GLY A 97 -14.04 -8.31 9.62
N ASP A 98 -12.74 -8.58 9.80
CA ASP A 98 -12.12 -9.80 9.32
C ASP A 98 -12.71 -11.03 10.05
N LYS A 99 -13.13 -12.03 9.28
CA LYS A 99 -13.69 -13.27 9.84
C LYS A 99 -12.58 -14.05 10.54
N PHE A 100 -12.58 -14.09 11.87
CA PHE A 100 -11.81 -15.05 12.64
C PHE A 100 -12.52 -16.41 12.60
N ILE A 101 -12.02 -17.34 11.78
CA ILE A 101 -12.45 -18.73 11.84
C ILE A 101 -11.60 -19.41 12.92
N MET A 102 -12.14 -19.50 14.14
CA MET A 102 -11.58 -20.41 15.15
C MET A 102 -11.98 -21.83 14.75
N VAL A 103 -11.00 -22.58 14.26
CA VAL A 103 -11.17 -24.03 14.07
C VAL A 103 -10.95 -24.67 15.44
N PHE A 104 -12.03 -24.98 16.13
CA PHE A 104 -11.97 -25.81 17.33
C PHE A 104 -11.86 -27.28 16.90
N SER A 105 -10.92 -28.02 17.49
CA SER A 105 -10.88 -29.47 17.34
C SER A 105 -11.83 -30.13 18.35
N ASP A 106 -12.25 -31.38 18.08
CA ASP A 106 -13.08 -32.16 19.01
C ASP A 106 -12.40 -32.39 20.38
N GLU A 107 -11.07 -32.26 20.45
CA GLU A 107 -10.31 -32.33 21.70
C GLU A 107 -10.43 -31.04 22.51
N ASP A 108 -10.57 -29.89 21.85
CA ASP A 108 -10.76 -28.57 22.49
C ASP A 108 -12.19 -28.37 23.02
N MET A 109 -13.14 -29.21 22.60
CA MET A 109 -14.57 -29.10 22.95
C MET A 109 -15.02 -30.04 24.09
N LYS A 110 -14.13 -30.87 24.64
CA LYS A 110 -14.44 -31.71 25.80
C LYS A 110 -14.19 -30.93 27.09
N LEU A 111 -15.29 -30.52 27.73
CA LEU A 111 -15.34 -29.97 29.10
C LEU A 111 -14.88 -30.99 30.15
#